data_AF-A0A7S1P155-F1
#
_entry.id   AF-A0A7S1P155-F1
#
_cell.length_a   1.000
_cell.length_b   1.000
_cell.length_c   1.000
_cell.angle_alpha   90.00
_cell.angle_beta   90.00
_cell.angle_gamma   90.00
#
_symmetry.space_group_name_H-M   'P 1'
#
loop_
_entity.id
_entity.type
_entity.pdbx_description
1 polymer ?
#
loop_
_entity_poly.entity_id
_entity_poly.type
_entity_poly.pdbx_seq_one_letter_code
_entity_poly.pdbx_strand_id
1 'polypeptide(L)'
;TFGHLLSHRGTSLALRRAANGAYRIGNKVFRVVPLDELPADHPYRSTYTDSDPVIRYEAWLFPSFTAFLMWMLLKWWSDHEGVGEKEVLRAFTDHHDPRSQRLVTAGEIPEQLGITADYRRDGRDLNTADPID
;
A
#
# COMPACT_ATOMS: atom_id res chain seq x y z
N THR A 1 -25.46 -6.60 3.43
CA THR A 1 -24.22 -5.78 3.37
C THR A 1 -23.37 -6.10 4.59
N PHE A 2 -22.16 -6.64 4.43
CA PHE A 2 -21.33 -7.17 5.52
C PHE A 2 -20.57 -6.12 6.34
N GLY A 3 -20.60 -4.83 5.95
CA GLY A 3 -19.80 -3.78 6.58
C GLY A 3 -20.04 -3.60 8.09
N HIS A 4 -21.23 -3.91 8.60
CA HIS A 4 -21.52 -3.86 10.04
C HIS A 4 -20.78 -4.93 10.85
N LEU A 5 -20.38 -6.04 10.22
CA LEU A 5 -19.60 -7.11 10.83
C LEU A 5 -18.09 -6.81 10.88
N LEU A 6 -17.64 -5.83 10.10
CA LEU A 6 -16.25 -5.37 10.08
C LEU A 6 -16.03 -4.38 11.23
N SER A 7 -16.19 -4.84 12.46
CA SER A 7 -15.97 -4.04 13.68
C SER A 7 -14.99 -4.76 14.59
N HIS A 8 -13.87 -4.11 14.91
CA HIS A 8 -12.84 -4.65 15.79
C HIS A 8 -12.54 -3.64 16.91
N ARG A 9 -12.67 -4.05 18.18
CA ARG A 9 -12.44 -3.21 19.38
C ARG A 9 -13.10 -1.82 19.34
N GLY A 10 -14.30 -1.72 18.76
CA GLY A 10 -15.03 -0.46 18.62
C GLY A 10 -14.64 0.39 17.40
N THR A 11 -13.64 -0.04 16.63
CA THR A 11 -13.25 0.57 15.36
C THR A 11 -13.94 -0.16 14.21
N SER A 12 -14.66 0.58 13.36
CA SER A 12 -15.22 0.02 12.12
C SER A 12 -14.15 -0.05 11.05
N LEU A 13 -13.89 -1.27 10.57
CA LEU A 13 -13.00 -1.62 9.47
C LEU A 13 -13.74 -1.66 8.12
N ALA A 14 -15.00 -1.23 8.07
CA ALA A 14 -15.69 -1.04 6.81
C ALA A 14 -15.06 0.11 6.01
N LEU A 15 -14.99 -0.06 4.69
CA LEU A 15 -14.63 1.03 3.78
C LEU A 15 -15.71 2.12 3.87
N ARG A 16 -15.29 3.34 4.20
CA ARG A 16 -16.17 4.50 4.31
C ARG A 16 -15.65 5.64 3.45
N ARG A 17 -16.54 6.35 2.78
CA ARG A 17 -16.23 7.56 2.02
C ARG A 17 -16.64 8.80 2.80
N ALA A 18 -15.77 9.79 2.88
CA ALA A 18 -16.01 11.09 3.50
C ALA A 18 -16.53 12.11 2.45
N ALA A 19 -17.11 13.20 2.93
CA ALA A 19 -17.69 14.25 2.07
C ALA A 19 -16.65 14.94 1.17
N ASN A 20 -15.38 14.98 1.59
CA ASN A 20 -14.26 15.51 0.82
C ASN A 20 -13.72 14.50 -0.23
N GLY A 21 -14.43 13.41 -0.49
CA GLY A 21 -14.03 12.37 -1.44
C GLY A 21 -12.96 11.40 -0.92
N ALA A 22 -12.39 11.63 0.26
CA ALA A 22 -11.43 10.72 0.88
C ALA A 22 -12.10 9.42 1.33
N TYR A 23 -11.34 8.34 1.33
CA TYR A 23 -11.74 7.04 1.83
C TYR A 23 -11.09 6.78 3.18
N ARG A 24 -11.72 5.93 3.99
CA ARG A 24 -11.12 5.44 5.22
C ARG A 24 -11.51 4.01 5.54
N ILE A 25 -10.58 3.32 6.18
CA ILE A 25 -10.76 2.02 6.83
C ILE A 25 -10.19 2.18 8.24
N GLY A 26 -11.02 1.98 9.27
CA GLY A 26 -10.64 2.31 10.64
C GLY A 26 -10.27 3.78 10.80
N ASN A 27 -9.03 4.04 11.26
CA ASN A 27 -8.45 5.38 11.38
C ASN A 27 -7.54 5.78 10.19
N LYS A 28 -7.39 4.91 9.19
CA LYS A 28 -6.54 5.16 8.03
C LYS A 28 -7.33 5.90 6.95
N VAL A 29 -6.92 7.12 6.66
CA VAL A 29 -7.54 7.98 5.63
C VAL A 29 -6.65 7.99 4.40
N PHE A 30 -7.20 7.68 3.24
CA PHE A 30 -6.48 7.62 1.97
C PHE A 30 -7.35 8.20 0.85
N ARG A 31 -6.76 8.43 -0.32
CA ARG A 31 -7.50 8.82 -1.53
C ARG A 31 -7.09 7.94 -2.69
N VAL A 32 -8.01 7.78 -3.63
CA VAL A 32 -7.69 7.27 -4.96
C VAL A 32 -6.95 8.38 -5.72
N VAL A 33 -5.91 8.00 -6.46
CA VAL A 33 -5.21 8.88 -7.40
C VAL A 33 -5.75 8.56 -8.79
N PRO A 34 -6.56 9.45 -9.39
CA PRO A 34 -7.00 9.32 -10.77
C PRO A 34 -5.84 9.13 -11.75
N LEU A 35 -6.08 8.37 -12.83
CA LEU A 35 -5.06 8.12 -13.85
C LEU A 35 -4.56 9.43 -14.50
N ASP A 36 -5.39 10.43 -14.67
CA ASP A 36 -5.04 11.74 -15.23
C ASP A 36 -4.18 12.60 -14.30
N GLU A 37 -4.17 12.33 -13.00
CA GLU A 37 -3.24 12.98 -12.05
C GLU A 37 -1.81 12.41 -12.11
N LEU A 38 -1.62 11.21 -12.68
CA LEU A 38 -0.30 10.59 -12.78
C LEU A 38 0.49 11.16 -13.98
N PRO A 39 1.76 11.56 -13.80
CA PRO A 39 2.64 11.96 -14.92
C PRO A 39 2.72 10.87 -15.98
N ALA A 40 2.81 11.22 -17.27
CA ALA A 40 2.67 10.27 -18.38
C ALA A 40 3.67 9.09 -18.35
N ASP A 41 4.85 9.32 -17.78
CA ASP A 41 5.96 8.38 -17.59
C ASP A 41 5.96 7.71 -16.20
N HIS A 42 4.95 7.96 -15.38
CA HIS A 42 4.89 7.41 -14.02
C HIS A 42 4.74 5.87 -14.05
N PRO A 43 5.57 5.11 -13.31
CA PRO A 43 5.64 3.65 -13.41
C PRO A 43 4.30 2.96 -13.10
N TYR A 44 3.51 3.49 -12.19
CA TYR A 44 2.20 2.91 -11.83
C TYR A 44 1.09 3.13 -12.86
N ARG A 45 1.34 3.85 -13.96
CA ARG A 45 0.36 3.99 -15.04
C ARG A 45 0.18 2.70 -15.84
N SER A 46 1.24 1.91 -15.99
CA SER A 46 1.20 0.67 -16.80
C SER A 46 0.32 -0.42 -16.16
N THR A 47 0.21 -0.41 -14.83
CA THR A 47 -0.57 -1.38 -14.05
C THR A 47 -1.92 -0.82 -13.57
N TYR A 48 -2.28 0.40 -13.98
CA TYR A 48 -3.48 1.07 -13.49
C TYR A 48 -4.75 0.39 -14.02
N THR A 49 -5.69 0.08 -13.12
CA THR A 49 -7.04 -0.36 -13.49
C THR A 49 -8.09 0.36 -12.64
N ASP A 50 -9.26 0.66 -13.20
CA ASP A 50 -10.34 1.33 -12.45
C ASP A 50 -10.87 0.46 -11.29
N SER A 51 -10.76 -0.86 -11.41
CA SER A 51 -11.10 -1.81 -10.36
C SER A 51 -10.07 -1.87 -9.23
N ASP A 52 -8.81 -1.52 -9.50
CA ASP A 52 -7.72 -1.57 -8.53
C ASP A 52 -6.77 -0.37 -8.71
N PRO A 53 -7.23 0.85 -8.37
CA PRO A 53 -6.52 2.09 -8.72
C PRO A 53 -5.39 2.41 -7.76
N VAL A 54 -4.50 3.30 -8.19
CA VAL A 54 -3.39 3.83 -7.36
C VAL A 54 -3.95 4.52 -6.11
N ILE A 55 -3.37 4.21 -4.96
CA ILE A 55 -3.79 4.76 -3.66
C ILE A 55 -2.72 5.68 -3.10
N ARG A 56 -3.17 6.83 -2.63
CA ARG A 56 -2.38 7.78 -1.85
C ARG A 56 -2.75 7.66 -0.38
N TYR A 57 -1.77 7.32 0.44
CA TYR A 57 -1.87 7.34 1.90
C TYR A 57 -0.74 8.21 2.46
N GLU A 58 -1.08 9.40 2.96
CA GLU A 58 -0.11 10.39 3.45
C GLU A 58 0.99 10.68 2.41
N ALA A 59 2.26 10.32 2.70
CA ALA A 59 3.41 10.48 1.81
C ALA A 59 3.76 9.21 1.01
N TRP A 60 2.92 8.17 1.12
CA TRP A 60 3.08 6.90 0.43
C TRP A 60 2.10 6.78 -0.72
N LEU A 61 2.60 6.23 -1.82
CA LEU A 61 1.86 5.92 -3.03
C LEU A 61 1.93 4.41 -3.26
N PHE A 62 0.78 3.77 -3.35
CA PHE A 62 0.67 2.35 -3.62
C PHE A 62 0.22 2.15 -5.07
N PRO A 63 0.81 1.19 -5.81
CA PRO A 63 0.48 0.94 -7.21
C PRO A 63 -0.98 0.53 -7.41
N SER A 64 -1.62 -0.02 -6.38
CA SER A 64 -3.01 -0.42 -6.41
C SER A 64 -3.67 -0.41 -5.03
N PHE A 65 -4.99 -0.53 -4.96
CA PHE A 65 -5.73 -0.67 -3.71
C PHE A 65 -5.45 -2.02 -3.05
N THR A 66 -5.28 -3.08 -3.83
CA THR A 66 -4.83 -4.39 -3.34
C THR A 66 -3.48 -4.28 -2.65
N ALA A 67 -2.50 -3.59 -3.25
CA ALA A 67 -1.18 -3.40 -2.63
C ALA A 67 -1.28 -2.63 -1.29
N PHE A 68 -2.11 -1.58 -1.24
CA PHE A 68 -2.40 -0.85 0.00
C PHE A 68 -3.04 -1.73 1.07
N LEU A 69 -4.04 -2.56 0.70
CA LEU A 69 -4.69 -3.48 1.63
C LEU A 69 -3.73 -4.56 2.15
N MET A 70 -2.91 -5.15 1.28
CA MET A 70 -1.90 -6.14 1.67
C MET A 70 -0.89 -5.55 2.65
N TRP A 71 -0.41 -4.33 2.38
CA TRP A 71 0.45 -3.61 3.32
C TRP A 71 -0.23 -3.38 4.67
N MET A 72 -1.50 -2.94 4.67
CA MET A 72 -2.26 -2.71 5.90
C MET A 72 -2.48 -4.01 6.70
N LEU A 73 -2.76 -5.12 6.01
CA LEU A 73 -2.86 -6.46 6.60
C LEU A 73 -1.55 -6.90 7.27
N LEU A 74 -0.43 -6.81 6.53
CA LEU A 74 0.87 -7.33 6.96
C LEU A 74 1.56 -6.46 8.02
N LYS A 75 1.35 -5.14 7.98
CA LYS A 75 2.02 -4.19 8.89
C LYS A 75 1.16 -3.70 10.02
N TRP A 76 -0.12 -3.41 9.79
CA TRP A 76 -0.92 -2.70 10.77
C TRP A 76 -1.78 -3.64 11.62
N TRP A 77 -2.42 -4.63 10.98
CA TRP A 77 -3.26 -5.58 11.72
C TRP A 77 -2.46 -6.63 12.51
N SER A 78 -1.26 -6.98 12.05
CA SER A 78 -0.29 -7.78 12.83
C SER A 78 0.14 -7.07 14.13
N ASP A 79 0.34 -5.75 14.08
CA ASP A 79 0.88 -5.02 15.22
C ASP A 79 -0.17 -4.64 16.28
N HIS A 80 -1.42 -4.35 15.89
CA HIS A 80 -2.34 -3.64 16.78
C HIS A 80 -3.76 -4.17 16.95
N GLU A 81 -4.27 -5.08 16.10
CA GLU A 81 -5.72 -5.26 16.05
C GLU A 81 -6.26 -6.68 15.71
N GLY A 82 -5.75 -7.72 16.35
CA GLY A 82 -6.58 -8.90 16.69
C GLY A 82 -6.42 -10.16 15.85
N VAL A 83 -5.49 -10.20 14.90
CA VAL A 83 -4.91 -11.48 14.46
C VAL A 83 -3.81 -11.78 15.46
N GLY A 84 -3.83 -12.93 16.14
CA GLY A 84 -2.79 -13.32 17.12
C GLY A 84 -1.39 -13.52 16.52
N GLU A 85 -1.12 -12.95 15.36
CA GLU A 85 0.14 -13.01 14.63
C GLU A 85 1.01 -11.82 15.01
N LYS A 86 2.12 -12.13 15.67
CA LYS A 86 3.13 -11.16 16.06
C LYS A 86 4.11 -10.98 14.91
N GLU A 87 4.46 -9.74 14.56
CA GLU A 87 5.60 -9.47 13.67
C GLU A 87 6.84 -10.22 14.20
N VAL A 88 7.26 -11.26 13.47
CA VAL A 88 8.37 -12.14 13.91
C VAL A 88 9.72 -11.46 13.68
N LEU A 89 9.84 -10.71 12.59
CA LEU A 89 11.05 -9.99 12.22
C LEU A 89 10.71 -8.76 11.39
N ARG A 90 11.27 -7.62 11.82
CA ARG A 90 11.42 -6.43 10.99
C ARG A 90 12.88 -6.04 11.00
N ALA A 91 13.49 -6.15 9.83
CA ALA A 91 14.85 -5.72 9.58
C ALA A 91 14.81 -4.62 8.52
N PHE A 92 15.52 -3.54 8.78
CA PHE A 92 15.89 -2.59 7.73
C PHE A 92 17.19 -3.10 7.14
N THR A 93 17.17 -3.41 5.84
CA THR A 93 18.40 -3.73 5.11
C THR A 93 18.90 -2.48 4.40
N ASP A 94 20.22 -2.37 4.31
CA ASP A 94 20.85 -1.35 3.50
C ASP A 94 20.40 -1.51 2.04
N HIS A 95 20.24 -0.40 1.31
CA HIS A 95 19.92 -0.42 -0.11
C HIS A 95 20.99 -1.17 -0.91
N HIS A 96 22.25 -1.06 -0.49
CA HIS A 96 23.40 -1.71 -1.11
C HIS A 96 23.63 -3.13 -0.58
N ASP A 97 22.77 -3.63 0.32
CA ASP A 97 22.84 -5.03 0.76
C ASP A 97 22.60 -5.95 -0.46
N PRO A 98 23.49 -6.93 -0.70
CA PRO A 98 23.33 -7.87 -1.81
C PRO A 98 21.97 -8.62 -1.79
N ARG A 99 21.35 -8.78 -0.62
CA ARG A 99 19.99 -9.35 -0.49
C ARG A 99 18.93 -8.39 -1.02
N SER A 100 19.06 -7.09 -0.74
CA SER A 100 18.20 -6.03 -1.28
C SER A 100 18.32 -5.98 -2.80
N GLN A 101 19.54 -5.98 -3.34
CA GLN A 101 19.78 -5.98 -4.79
C GLN A 101 19.21 -7.24 -5.46
N ARG A 102 19.37 -8.42 -4.83
CA ARG A 102 18.76 -9.66 -5.33
C ARG A 102 17.25 -9.59 -5.35
N LEU A 103 16.61 -8.99 -4.34
CA LEU A 103 15.16 -8.85 -4.29
C LEU A 103 14.65 -7.89 -5.37
N VAL A 104 15.34 -6.76 -5.57
CA VAL A 104 15.01 -5.77 -6.61
C VAL A 104 15.20 -6.35 -8.02
N THR A 105 16.22 -7.20 -8.21
CA THR A 105 16.50 -7.83 -9.52
C THR A 105 15.79 -9.17 -9.73
N ALA A 106 15.10 -9.71 -8.72
CA ALA A 106 14.42 -11.00 -8.80
C ALA A 106 13.26 -11.03 -9.82
N GLY A 107 12.86 -9.86 -10.35
CA GLY A 107 11.68 -9.74 -11.19
C GLY A 107 10.41 -9.97 -10.39
N GLU A 108 9.32 -10.36 -11.06
CA GLU A 108 8.09 -10.74 -10.40
C GLU A 108 8.31 -12.01 -9.57
N ILE A 109 8.08 -11.93 -8.26
CA ILE A 109 8.06 -13.12 -7.40
C ILE A 109 6.75 -13.85 -7.70
N PRO A 110 6.79 -15.12 -8.16
CA PRO A 110 5.58 -15.91 -8.39
C PRO A 110 4.73 -15.94 -7.12
N GLU A 111 3.41 -15.80 -7.27
CA GLU A 111 2.46 -15.83 -6.13
C GLU A 111 2.61 -17.10 -5.26
N GLN A 112 3.06 -18.19 -5.87
CA GLN A 112 3.35 -19.47 -5.22
C GLN A 112 4.52 -19.39 -4.22
N LEU A 113 5.47 -18.47 -4.43
CA LEU A 113 6.66 -18.28 -3.60
C LEU A 113 6.47 -17.18 -2.56
N GLY A 114 5.49 -16.30 -2.73
CA GLY A 114 5.15 -15.29 -1.76
C GLY A 114 4.28 -14.18 -2.35
N ILE A 115 3.74 -13.35 -1.46
CA ILE A 115 3.00 -12.16 -1.85
C ILE A 115 3.92 -10.95 -1.66
N THR A 116 4.08 -10.15 -2.73
CA THR A 116 4.81 -8.89 -2.68
C THR A 116 3.82 -7.74 -2.59
N ALA A 117 4.17 -6.72 -1.79
CA ALA A 117 3.42 -5.48 -1.71
C ALA A 117 4.41 -4.33 -1.90
N ASP A 118 4.34 -3.69 -3.06
CA ASP A 118 5.17 -2.54 -3.40
C ASP A 118 4.52 -1.22 -2.94
N TYR A 119 5.35 -0.24 -2.61
CA TYR A 119 4.94 1.13 -2.31
C TYR A 119 6.09 2.10 -2.56
N ARG A 120 5.76 3.32 -3.01
CA ARG A 120 6.69 4.42 -3.20
C ARG A 120 6.50 5.50 -2.13
N ARG A 121 7.59 6.13 -1.70
CA ARG A 121 7.54 7.35 -0.89
C ARG A 121 7.96 8.54 -1.74
N ASP A 122 7.01 9.40 -2.10
CA ASP A 122 7.23 10.51 -3.03
C ASP A 122 7.11 11.89 -2.36
N GLY A 123 7.00 11.94 -1.03
CA GLY A 123 6.89 13.19 -0.29
C GLY A 123 5.62 14.01 -0.56
N ARG A 124 4.61 13.43 -1.23
CA ARG A 124 3.41 14.11 -1.77
C ARG A 124 3.60 14.81 -3.12
N ASP A 125 4.68 14.55 -3.83
CA ASP A 125 4.89 15.00 -5.20
C ASP A 125 4.97 13.83 -6.17
N LEU A 126 3.94 13.69 -7.01
CA LEU A 126 3.84 12.64 -8.03
C LEU A 126 4.94 12.73 -9.10
N ASN A 127 5.58 13.88 -9.26
CA ASN A 127 6.68 14.10 -10.20
C ASN A 127 8.04 13.74 -9.63
N THR A 128 8.12 13.45 -8.33
CA THR A 128 9.37 13.00 -7.73
C THR A 128 9.68 11.60 -8.29
N ALA A 129 10.54 11.57 -9.32
CA ALA A 129 11.37 10.42 -9.56
C ALA A 129 12.13 10.17 -8.26
N ASP A 130 12.08 8.93 -7.77
CA ASP A 130 12.92 8.49 -6.65
C ASP A 130 14.29 9.16 -6.78
N PRO A 131 14.73 10.00 -5.84
CA PRO A 131 16.13 10.35 -5.77
C PRO A 131 16.82 9.05 -5.35
N ILE A 132 17.16 8.25 -6.36
CA ILE A 132 18.15 7.20 -6.23
C ILE A 132 19.46 7.96 -6.02
N ASP A 133 19.79 8.23 -4.76
CA ASP A 133 21.17 8.45 -4.30
C ASP A 133 21.61 7.18 -3.55
#